data_AF-A0A096B624-F1
#
_entry.id   AF-A0A096B624-F1
#
_cell.length_a   1.000
_cell.length_b   1.000
_cell.length_c   1.000
_cell.angle_alpha   90.00
_cell.angle_beta   90.00
_cell.angle_gamma   90.00
#
_symmetry.space_group_name_H-M   'P 1'
#
loop_
_entity.id
_entity.type
_entity.pdbx_description
1 polymer ?
#
loop_
_entity_poly.entity_id
_entity_poly.type
_entity_poly.pdbx_seq_one_letter_code
_entity_poly.pdbx_strand_id
1 'polypeptide(L)'
;MNLEERIRQLRQAKTQIPGILARAGMNAALRAVEKAVEETPPTVNSLRGTNTRTGEMKQHWVTDSRPRPVRQGDSYVSELNNDKQYASFVNDGHRMDRHFVPGLVINPGSGLLEFNPDGTGGIVVGTRTAYVPGLFMVDKAVEEYRRVLREELKGLEELME
;
A
#
# COMPACT_ATOMS: atom_id res chain seq x y z
N MET A 1 38.30 29.56 -6.54
CA MET A 1 38.45 28.10 -6.69
C MET A 1 39.30 27.84 -7.91
N ASN A 2 40.38 27.09 -7.77
CA ASN A 2 41.20 26.61 -8.89
C ASN A 2 40.79 25.18 -9.31
N LEU A 3 41.37 24.69 -10.41
CA LEU A 3 41.06 23.36 -10.95
C LEU A 3 41.37 22.21 -9.97
N GLU A 4 42.47 22.29 -9.23
CA GLU A 4 42.85 21.25 -8.26
C GLU A 4 41.90 21.20 -7.06
N GLU A 5 41.47 22.37 -6.58
CA GLU A 5 40.46 22.52 -5.53
C GLU A 5 39.12 21.91 -5.97
N ARG A 6 38.66 22.21 -7.20
CA ARG A 6 37.40 21.64 -7.72
C ARG A 6 37.50 20.12 -7.90
N ILE A 7 38.63 19.58 -8.38
CA ILE A 7 38.85 18.13 -8.48
C ILE A 7 38.76 17.46 -7.10
N ARG A 8 39.34 18.08 -6.06
CA ARG A 8 39.28 17.57 -4.70
C ARG A 8 37.85 17.57 -4.16
N GLN A 9 37.11 18.66 -4.42
CA GLN A 9 35.71 18.81 -4.02
C GLN A 9 34.82 17.74 -4.67
N LEU A 10 34.96 17.52 -5.99
CA LEU A 10 34.20 16.50 -6.72
C LEU A 10 34.54 15.06 -6.25
N ARG A 11 35.81 14.78 -5.95
CA ARG A 11 36.21 13.48 -5.38
C ARG A 11 35.58 13.24 -4.02
N GLN A 12 35.50 14.28 -3.19
CA GLN A 12 34.85 14.20 -1.88
C GLN A 12 33.33 14.07 -2.00
N ALA A 13 32.69 14.79 -2.93
CA ALA A 13 31.26 14.63 -3.20
C ALA A 13 30.96 13.19 -3.65
N LYS A 14 31.77 12.63 -4.56
CA LYS A 14 31.61 11.25 -5.06
C LYS A 14 31.58 10.20 -3.95
N THR A 15 32.36 10.35 -2.88
CA THR A 15 32.36 9.39 -1.76
C THR A 15 31.11 9.51 -0.89
N GLN A 16 30.42 10.65 -0.92
CA GLN A 16 29.20 10.90 -0.14
C GLN A 16 27.93 10.44 -0.88
N ILE A 17 27.94 10.40 -2.22
CA ILE A 17 26.78 10.03 -3.06
C ILE A 17 26.09 8.75 -2.57
N PRO A 18 26.78 7.61 -2.35
CA PRO A 18 26.10 6.38 -1.94
C PRO A 18 25.33 6.51 -0.61
N GLY A 19 25.87 7.28 0.34
CA GLY A 19 25.22 7.53 1.63
C GLY A 19 23.99 8.44 1.50
N ILE A 20 24.09 9.46 0.65
CA ILE A 20 22.97 10.37 0.34
C ILE A 20 21.84 9.59 -0.35
N LEU A 21 22.16 8.81 -1.39
CA LEU A 21 21.18 8.00 -2.11
C LEU A 21 20.50 6.98 -1.21
N ALA A 22 21.26 6.29 -0.34
CA ALA A 22 20.69 5.34 0.61
C ALA A 22 19.74 6.00 1.61
N ARG A 23 20.11 7.18 2.14
CA ARG A 23 19.26 7.93 3.07
C ARG A 23 18.01 8.47 2.41
N ALA A 24 18.14 9.08 1.23
CA ALA A 24 17.03 9.60 0.45
C ALA A 24 16.05 8.48 0.09
N GLY A 25 16.56 7.35 -0.41
CA GLY A 25 15.75 6.17 -0.72
C GLY A 25 15.05 5.59 0.50
N MET A 26 15.73 5.52 1.65
CA MET A 26 15.13 5.05 2.91
C MET A 26 14.01 5.98 3.39
N ASN A 27 14.24 7.29 3.40
CA ASN A 27 13.23 8.26 3.81
C ASN A 27 12.00 8.21 2.89
N ALA A 28 12.22 8.18 1.57
CA ALA A 28 11.14 8.06 0.60
C ALA A 28 10.35 6.75 0.78
N ALA A 29 11.02 5.62 1.04
CA ALA A 29 10.36 4.35 1.28
C ALA A 29 9.53 4.34 2.58
N LEU A 30 10.02 4.97 3.65
CA LEU A 30 9.24 5.14 4.89
C LEU A 30 7.96 5.95 4.64
N ARG A 31 8.04 7.05 3.89
CA ARG A 31 6.85 7.86 3.54
C ARG A 31 5.87 7.10 2.65
N ALA A 32 6.37 6.25 1.74
CA ALA A 32 5.52 5.36 0.96
C ALA A 32 4.74 4.38 1.84
N VAL A 33 5.40 3.77 2.84
CA VAL A 33 4.76 2.88 3.81
C VAL A 33 3.69 3.62 4.61
N GLU A 34 4.00 4.81 5.12
CA GLU A 34 3.04 5.65 5.84
C GLU A 34 1.82 6.00 4.99
N LYS A 35 2.04 6.35 3.71
CA LYS A 35 0.96 6.63 2.76
C LYS A 35 0.09 5.39 2.51
N ALA A 36 0.69 4.22 2.33
CA ALA A 36 -0.06 2.98 2.18
C ALA A 36 -0.95 2.72 3.41
N VAL A 37 -0.43 2.95 4.63
CA VAL A 37 -1.18 2.82 5.89
C VAL A 37 -2.35 3.82 5.98
N GLU A 38 -2.14 5.07 5.58
CA GLU A 38 -3.15 6.13 5.56
C GLU A 38 -4.33 5.78 4.64
N GLU A 39 -4.02 5.31 3.44
CA GLU A 39 -4.99 4.94 2.40
C GLU A 39 -5.71 3.62 2.68
N THR A 40 -5.17 2.81 3.59
CA THR A 40 -5.75 1.51 3.96
C THR A 40 -6.94 1.71 4.92
N PRO A 41 -8.06 1.01 4.74
CA PRO A 41 -9.14 0.97 5.72
C PRO A 41 -8.72 0.25 7.03
N PRO A 42 -9.25 0.62 8.21
CA PRO A 42 -10.28 1.62 8.40
C PRO A 42 -9.75 3.05 8.30
N THR A 43 -10.43 3.88 7.52
CA THR A 43 -10.26 5.34 7.55
C THR A 43 -11.35 5.95 8.43
N VAL A 44 -11.21 7.23 8.82
CA VAL A 44 -12.22 7.92 9.64
C VAL A 44 -13.60 7.75 8.96
N ASN A 45 -14.56 7.13 9.66
CA ASN A 45 -15.91 6.77 9.19
C ASN A 45 -16.08 5.51 8.31
N SER A 46 -15.05 4.66 8.12
CA SER A 46 -15.16 3.47 7.24
C SER A 46 -15.57 2.16 7.94
N LEU A 47 -16.48 2.18 8.91
CA LEU A 47 -16.86 1.00 9.73
C LEU A 47 -17.73 -0.06 9.01
N ARG A 48 -17.53 -0.30 7.71
CA ARG A 48 -18.23 -1.36 6.95
C ARG A 48 -17.31 -2.57 6.76
N GLY A 49 -17.70 -3.71 7.33
CA GLY A 49 -17.04 -5.02 7.16
C GLY A 49 -16.13 -5.46 8.32
N THR A 50 -16.05 -6.76 8.58
CA THR A 50 -15.26 -7.36 9.68
C THR A 50 -13.75 -7.12 9.53
N ASN A 51 -13.22 -7.28 8.31
CA ASN A 51 -11.78 -7.10 8.02
C ASN A 51 -11.35 -5.63 8.01
N THR A 52 -12.30 -4.70 7.87
CA THR A 52 -12.06 -3.27 7.98
C THR A 52 -11.91 -2.81 9.42
N ARG A 53 -12.30 -3.63 10.41
CA ARG A 53 -12.32 -3.21 11.83
C ARG A 53 -11.03 -3.54 12.59
N THR A 54 -10.26 -4.52 12.13
CA THR A 54 -9.09 -5.02 12.88
C THR A 54 -7.82 -4.20 12.62
N GLY A 55 -7.76 -3.45 11.51
CA GLY A 55 -6.57 -2.67 11.12
C GLY A 55 -5.35 -3.54 10.79
N GLU A 56 -5.53 -4.85 10.64
CA GLU A 56 -4.45 -5.82 10.42
C GLU A 56 -3.67 -5.50 9.13
N MET A 57 -4.36 -5.23 8.03
CA MET A 57 -3.72 -4.85 6.76
C MET A 57 -2.83 -3.59 6.91
N LYS A 58 -3.20 -2.64 7.77
CA LYS A 58 -2.35 -1.46 8.06
C LYS A 58 -1.03 -1.88 8.68
N GLN A 59 -1.08 -2.75 9.68
CA GLN A 59 0.11 -3.22 10.38
C GLN A 59 1.07 -3.91 9.41
N HIS A 60 0.52 -4.67 8.46
CA HIS A 60 1.31 -5.44 7.49
C HIS A 60 2.06 -4.59 6.46
N TRP A 61 1.57 -3.40 6.10
CA TRP A 61 2.40 -2.45 5.36
C TRP A 61 3.68 -2.08 6.11
N VAL A 62 3.63 -1.99 7.44
CA VAL A 62 4.77 -1.63 8.28
C VAL A 62 5.68 -2.82 8.51
N THR A 63 5.13 -4.00 8.81
CA THR A 63 5.93 -5.19 9.19
C THR A 63 6.56 -5.89 8.00
N ASP A 64 5.90 -5.86 6.84
CA ASP A 64 6.31 -6.70 5.70
C ASP A 64 7.22 -5.92 4.73
N SER A 65 7.12 -4.59 4.74
CA SER A 65 7.92 -3.71 3.90
C SER A 65 9.38 -3.65 4.34
N ARG A 66 10.27 -3.42 3.38
CA ARG A 66 11.72 -3.28 3.59
C ARG A 66 12.16 -1.90 3.11
N PRO A 67 12.03 -0.85 3.97
CA PRO A 67 12.30 0.51 3.56
C PRO A 67 13.78 0.82 3.44
N ARG A 68 14.66 0.06 4.10
CA ARG A 68 16.11 0.25 3.96
C ARG A 68 16.55 -0.28 2.59
N PRO A 69 17.01 0.58 1.67
CA PRO A 69 17.38 0.16 0.34
C PRO A 69 18.63 -0.73 0.40
N VAL A 70 18.57 -1.86 -0.31
CA VAL A 70 19.71 -2.76 -0.50
C VAL A 70 20.27 -2.53 -1.89
N ARG A 71 21.60 -2.45 -1.99
CA ARG A 71 22.27 -2.36 -3.29
C ARG A 71 22.23 -3.72 -3.99
N GLN A 72 21.61 -3.77 -5.16
CA GLN A 72 21.56 -4.94 -6.03
C GLN A 72 22.20 -4.57 -7.38
N GLY A 73 23.47 -4.95 -7.56
CA GLY A 73 24.28 -4.49 -8.68
C GLY A 73 24.41 -2.96 -8.72
N ASP A 74 23.88 -2.35 -9.77
CA ASP A 74 23.85 -0.90 -9.97
C ASP A 74 22.54 -0.23 -9.51
N SER A 75 21.63 -1.01 -8.90
CA SER A 75 20.34 -0.52 -8.41
C SER A 75 20.28 -0.45 -6.89
N TYR A 76 19.47 0.46 -6.37
CA TYR A 76 19.05 0.50 -4.97
C TYR A 76 17.59 0.07 -4.90
N VAL A 77 17.30 -0.98 -4.12
CA VAL A 77 15.97 -1.59 -4.05
C VAL A 77 15.47 -1.54 -2.63
N SER A 78 14.31 -0.91 -2.43
CA SER A 78 13.46 -1.04 -1.25
C SER A 78 12.15 -1.71 -1.65
N GLU A 79 11.49 -2.38 -0.70
CA GLU A 79 10.27 -3.15 -0.97
C GLU A 79 9.08 -2.56 -0.18
N LEU A 80 7.95 -2.38 -0.84
CA LEU A 80 6.65 -2.08 -0.23
C LEU A 80 5.79 -3.34 -0.32
N ASN A 81 5.53 -4.00 0.81
CA ASN A 81 4.91 -5.33 0.84
C ASN A 81 3.70 -5.36 1.77
N ASN A 82 2.77 -6.29 1.49
CA ASN A 82 1.68 -6.66 2.37
C ASN A 82 1.30 -8.12 2.09
N ASP A 83 1.43 -9.00 3.07
CA ASP A 83 1.21 -10.45 2.90
C ASP A 83 -0.26 -10.87 3.01
N LYS A 84 -1.19 -9.93 3.28
CA LYS A 84 -2.59 -10.28 3.47
C LYS A 84 -3.20 -10.74 2.16
N GLN A 85 -3.80 -11.93 2.20
CA GLN A 85 -4.47 -12.54 1.04
C GLN A 85 -5.56 -11.64 0.45
N TYR A 86 -6.20 -10.80 1.27
CA TYR A 86 -7.23 -9.87 0.84
C TYR A 86 -6.69 -8.52 0.37
N ALA A 87 -5.38 -8.24 0.47
CA ALA A 87 -4.80 -6.93 0.17
C ALA A 87 -5.03 -6.51 -1.28
N SER A 88 -4.87 -7.43 -2.25
CA SER A 88 -5.13 -7.16 -3.67
C SER A 88 -6.59 -6.80 -3.94
N PHE A 89 -7.54 -7.50 -3.30
CA PHE A 89 -8.97 -7.20 -3.44
C PHE A 89 -9.33 -5.80 -2.95
N VAL A 90 -8.61 -5.28 -1.95
CA VAL A 90 -8.79 -3.91 -1.43
C VAL A 90 -8.02 -2.90 -2.30
N ASN A 91 -6.83 -3.27 -2.79
CA ASN A 91 -5.99 -2.40 -3.62
C ASN A 91 -6.55 -2.21 -5.03
N ASP A 92 -6.80 -3.31 -5.72
CA ASP A 92 -7.13 -3.35 -7.14
C ASP A 92 -8.65 -3.37 -7.37
N GLY A 93 -9.39 -3.76 -6.33
CA GLY A 93 -10.82 -4.03 -6.42
C GLY A 93 -11.09 -5.46 -6.88
N HIS A 94 -12.37 -5.80 -6.99
CA HIS A 94 -12.77 -7.14 -7.42
C HIS A 94 -14.21 -7.19 -7.91
N ARG A 95 -14.50 -8.18 -8.76
CA ARG A 95 -15.86 -8.49 -9.17
C ARG A 95 -16.57 -9.26 -8.06
N MET A 96 -17.85 -8.98 -7.92
CA MET A 96 -18.72 -9.64 -6.97
C MET A 96 -19.65 -10.57 -7.72
N ASP A 97 -19.67 -11.83 -7.32
CA ASP A 97 -20.58 -12.80 -7.91
C ASP A 97 -21.90 -12.81 -7.15
N ARG A 98 -22.96 -12.47 -7.88
CA ARG A 98 -24.32 -12.44 -7.37
C ARG A 98 -24.97 -13.77 -7.71
N HIS A 99 -25.24 -14.58 -6.70
CA HIS A 99 -25.83 -15.88 -6.89
C HIS A 99 -27.00 -16.12 -5.95
N PHE A 100 -27.94 -16.93 -6.40
CA PHE A 100 -29.08 -17.37 -5.60
C PHE A 100 -28.67 -18.55 -4.74
N VAL A 101 -29.00 -18.50 -3.45
CA VAL A 101 -28.78 -19.61 -2.51
C VAL A 101 -30.14 -20.19 -2.13
N PRO A 102 -30.52 -21.37 -2.67
CA PRO A 102 -31.72 -22.07 -2.27
C PRO A 102 -31.71 -22.39 -0.77
N GLY A 103 -32.87 -22.30 -0.11
CA GLY A 103 -33.01 -22.58 1.32
C GLY A 103 -32.48 -21.50 2.28
N LEU A 104 -31.61 -20.58 1.84
CA LEU A 104 -31.16 -19.46 2.68
C LEU A 104 -32.24 -18.38 2.72
N VAL A 105 -32.78 -18.07 3.89
CA VAL A 105 -33.89 -17.11 4.07
C VAL A 105 -33.60 -16.13 5.21
N ILE A 106 -34.31 -15.00 5.22
CA ILE A 106 -34.33 -14.10 6.39
C ILE A 106 -35.57 -14.46 7.20
N ASN A 107 -35.39 -14.93 8.43
CA ASN A 107 -36.51 -15.26 9.30
C ASN A 107 -37.27 -13.98 9.66
N PRO A 108 -38.57 -13.89 9.37
CA PRO A 108 -39.34 -12.67 9.56
C PRO A 108 -39.57 -12.29 11.03
N GLY A 109 -39.48 -13.25 11.95
CA GLY A 109 -39.64 -13.01 13.39
C GLY A 109 -38.36 -12.54 14.08
N SER A 110 -37.20 -13.07 13.67
CA SER A 110 -35.89 -12.72 14.26
C SER A 110 -35.11 -11.68 13.45
N GLY A 111 -35.41 -11.53 12.16
CA GLY A 111 -34.66 -10.72 11.20
C GLY A 111 -33.28 -11.30 10.84
N LEU A 112 -32.96 -12.52 11.30
CA LEU A 112 -31.67 -13.17 11.08
C LEU A 112 -31.71 -14.07 9.84
N LEU A 113 -30.52 -14.34 9.30
CA LEU A 113 -30.34 -15.33 8.25
C LEU A 113 -30.46 -16.74 8.82
N GLU A 114 -31.32 -17.55 8.22
CA GLU A 114 -31.56 -18.96 8.57
C GLU A 114 -31.53 -19.83 7.31
N PHE A 115 -31.21 -21.11 7.48
CA PHE A 115 -31.13 -22.06 6.37
C PHE A 115 -32.18 -23.16 6.53
N ASN A 116 -33.07 -23.26 5.55
CA ASN A 116 -34.09 -24.29 5.44
C ASN A 116 -33.48 -25.56 4.82
N PRO A 117 -33.39 -26.67 5.57
CA PRO A 117 -32.73 -27.89 5.08
C PRO A 117 -33.45 -28.59 3.92
N ASP A 118 -34.75 -28.33 3.75
CA ASP A 118 -35.56 -28.84 2.64
C ASP A 118 -35.36 -28.05 1.33
N GLY A 119 -34.56 -26.97 1.38
CA GLY A 119 -34.29 -26.10 0.24
C GLY A 119 -35.42 -25.13 -0.10
N THR A 120 -36.48 -25.06 0.72
CA THR A 120 -37.63 -24.21 0.44
C THR A 120 -37.27 -22.73 0.60
N GLY A 121 -37.56 -21.94 -0.44
CA GLY A 121 -37.23 -20.52 -0.50
C GLY A 121 -35.80 -20.26 -0.96
N GLY A 122 -35.29 -19.07 -0.66
CA GLY A 122 -33.94 -18.67 -1.00
C GLY A 122 -33.79 -17.16 -1.17
N ILE A 123 -32.57 -16.67 -1.03
CA ILE A 123 -32.23 -15.27 -1.28
C ILE A 123 -31.04 -15.18 -2.23
N VAL A 124 -30.99 -14.06 -2.93
CA VAL A 124 -29.80 -13.72 -3.72
C VAL A 124 -28.79 -13.08 -2.78
N VAL A 125 -27.64 -13.72 -2.64
CA VAL A 125 -26.50 -13.21 -1.86
C VAL A 125 -25.46 -12.59 -2.80
N GLY A 126 -24.53 -11.85 -2.21
CA GLY A 126 -23.60 -10.97 -2.94
C GLY A 126 -23.97 -9.49 -2.77
N THR A 127 -23.14 -8.60 -3.29
CA THR A 127 -23.38 -7.15 -3.22
C THR A 127 -24.41 -6.69 -4.25
N ARG A 128 -25.05 -5.53 -4.00
CA ARG A 128 -25.90 -4.87 -5.02
C ARG A 128 -25.10 -4.49 -6.27
N THR A 129 -23.80 -4.26 -6.14
CA THR A 129 -22.90 -3.93 -7.25
C THR A 129 -22.19 -5.19 -7.75
N ALA A 130 -21.95 -5.29 -9.06
CA ALA A 130 -21.16 -6.37 -9.66
C ALA A 130 -19.65 -6.20 -9.47
N TYR A 131 -19.22 -5.04 -8.97
CA TYR A 131 -17.82 -4.67 -8.80
C TYR A 131 -17.66 -3.82 -7.54
N VAL A 132 -16.55 -4.04 -6.85
CA VAL A 132 -16.05 -3.20 -5.76
C VAL A 132 -14.76 -2.53 -6.27
N PRO A 133 -14.72 -1.20 -6.39
CA PRO A 133 -13.52 -0.50 -6.84
C PRO A 133 -12.39 -0.61 -5.82
N GLY A 134 -11.17 -0.73 -6.33
CA GLY A 134 -9.95 -0.69 -5.54
C GLY A 134 -9.64 0.71 -5.01
N LEU A 135 -8.79 0.75 -3.98
CA LEU A 135 -8.33 1.99 -3.35
C LEU A 135 -6.98 2.48 -3.88
N PHE A 136 -6.29 1.65 -4.67
CA PHE A 136 -5.00 1.96 -5.31
C PHE A 136 -3.95 2.50 -4.32
N MET A 137 -3.87 1.87 -3.15
CA MET A 137 -2.95 2.25 -2.07
C MET A 137 -1.49 2.16 -2.53
N VAL A 138 -1.15 1.13 -3.31
CA VAL A 138 0.21 0.94 -3.85
C VAL A 138 0.59 2.07 -4.80
N ASP A 139 -0.30 2.46 -5.72
CA ASP A 139 -0.01 3.53 -6.68
C ASP A 139 0.23 4.87 -5.96
N LYS A 140 -0.65 5.21 -5.00
CA LYS A 140 -0.49 6.41 -4.17
C LYS A 140 0.79 6.40 -3.35
N ALA A 141 1.18 5.25 -2.80
CA ALA A 141 2.43 5.09 -2.08
C ALA A 141 3.66 5.26 -3.00
N VAL A 142 3.61 4.74 -4.23
CA VAL A 142 4.66 4.93 -5.24
C VAL A 142 4.76 6.38 -5.70
N GLU A 143 3.64 7.08 -5.85
CA GLU A 143 3.64 8.52 -6.13
C GLU A 143 4.30 9.31 -5.00
N GLU A 144 3.97 8.99 -3.75
CA GLU A 144 4.56 9.62 -2.57
C GLU A 144 6.06 9.35 -2.46
N TYR A 145 6.49 8.10 -2.72
CA TYR A 145 7.90 7.74 -2.81
C TYR A 145 8.65 8.65 -3.80
N ARG A 146 8.11 8.80 -5.03
CA ARG A 146 8.74 9.61 -6.08
C ARG A 146 8.79 11.09 -5.70
N ARG A 147 7.74 11.60 -5.05
CA ARG A 147 7.69 13.00 -4.57
C ARG A 147 8.79 13.26 -3.54
N VAL A 148 8.84 12.44 -2.49
CA VAL A 148 9.81 12.59 -1.39
C VAL A 148 11.24 12.35 -1.89
N LEU A 149 11.46 11.36 -2.75
CA LEU A 149 12.78 11.10 -3.31
C LEU A 149 13.31 12.31 -4.10
N ARG A 150 12.47 12.96 -4.91
CA ARG A 150 12.86 14.19 -5.62
C ARG A 150 13.21 15.30 -4.66
N GLU A 151 12.46 15.48 -3.58
CA GLU A 151 12.74 16.50 -2.56
C GLU A 151 14.06 16.26 -1.84
N GLU A 152 14.33 15.02 -1.42
CA GLU A 152 15.57 14.62 -0.74
C GLU A 152 16.81 14.74 -1.65
N LEU A 153 16.64 14.56 -2.97
CA LEU A 153 17.74 14.62 -3.93
C LEU A 153 18.05 16.03 -4.45
N LYS A 154 17.22 17.05 -4.19
CA LYS A 154 17.55 18.45 -4.56
C LYS A 154 18.90 18.90 -4.00
N GLY A 155 19.20 18.54 -2.76
CA GLY A 155 20.49 18.87 -2.14
C GLY A 155 21.70 18.16 -2.78
N LEU A 156 21.48 17.05 -3.51
CA LEU A 156 22.53 16.40 -4.29
C LEU A 156 22.85 17.19 -5.56
N GLU A 157 21.84 17.80 -6.19
CA GLU A 157 22.03 18.66 -7.36
C GLU A 157 22.88 19.88 -7.00
N GLU A 158 22.61 20.52 -5.86
CA GLU A 158 23.38 21.65 -5.33
C GLU A 158 24.85 21.29 -5.02
N LEU A 159 25.15 20.04 -4.63
CA LEU A 159 26.51 19.56 -4.37
C LEU A 159 27.32 19.34 -5.66
N MET A 160 26.65 19.24 -6.81
CA MET A 160 27.26 19.02 -8.11
C MET A 160 27.45 20.30 -8.92
N GLU A 161 26.71 21.37 -8.58
CA GLU A 161 26.91 22.74 -9.10
C GLU A 161 28.18 23.41 -8.55
#